data_AF-A0A3D2GHS1-F1
#
_entry.id   AF-A0A3D2GHS1-F1
#
_cell.length_a   1.000
_cell.length_b   1.000
_cell.length_c   1.000
_cell.angle_alpha   90.00
_cell.angle_beta   90.00
_cell.angle_gamma   90.00
#
_symmetry.space_group_name_H-M   'P 1'
#
loop_
_entity.id
_entity.type
_entity.pdbx_description
1 polymer ?
#
loop_
_entity_poly.entity_id
_entity_poly.type
_entity_poly.pdbx_seq_one_letter_code
_entity_poly.pdbx_strand_id
1 'polypeptide(L)'
;MLYFTREVSTMIKAIMNVEDVARYLGFSVKKIYRLVETNKMPASKVGRQYRFIKDVVDRWLKDSDILIRPDWDKRLDTVLGRMRARASRKNISTEDIAREINQVRSQRRADA
;
A
#
# COMPACT_ATOMS: atom_id res chain seq x y z
N MET A 1 16.25 -11.08 17.31
CA MET A 1 16.41 -9.71 16.79
C MET A 1 17.00 -9.74 15.37
N LEU A 2 16.34 -10.43 14.43
CA LEU A 2 16.81 -10.55 13.02
C LEU A 2 15.65 -10.47 12.00
N TYR A 3 14.43 -10.14 12.42
CA TYR A 3 13.26 -10.11 11.52
C TYR A 3 13.08 -8.76 10.80
N PHE A 4 13.74 -7.70 11.27
CA PHE A 4 13.53 -6.33 10.76
C PHE A 4 14.34 -6.01 9.49
N THR A 5 15.51 -6.63 9.31
CA THR A 5 16.40 -6.35 8.16
C THR A 5 15.87 -6.88 6.83
N ARG A 6 15.01 -7.91 6.84
CA ARG A 6 14.48 -8.50 5.60
C ARG A 6 13.41 -7.62 4.93
N GLU A 7 12.72 -6.78 5.70
CA GLU A 7 11.60 -5.99 5.21
C GLU A 7 12.07 -4.75 4.43
N VAL A 8 13.15 -4.09 4.90
CA VAL A 8 13.71 -2.89 4.26
C VAL A 8 14.36 -3.18 2.91
N SER A 9 14.97 -4.36 2.73
CA SER A 9 15.60 -4.77 1.46
C SER A 9 14.58 -4.91 0.31
N THR A 10 13.30 -5.15 0.62
CA THR A 10 12.24 -5.29 -0.39
C THR A 10 11.83 -3.93 -0.99
N MET A 11 12.11 -2.81 -0.29
CA MET A 11 11.63 -1.48 -0.67
C MET A 11 12.41 -0.79 -1.81
N ILE A 12 13.54 -1.37 -2.28
CA ILE A 12 14.42 -0.76 -3.31
C ILE A 12 14.66 -1.70 -4.50
N LYS A 13 13.68 -2.53 -4.88
CA LYS A 13 13.82 -3.37 -6.08
C LYS A 13 13.14 -2.70 -7.27
N ALA A 14 13.93 -2.24 -8.24
CA ALA A 14 13.43 -1.60 -9.46
C ALA A 14 12.53 -2.54 -10.29
N ILE A 15 12.82 -3.85 -10.27
CA ILE A 15 12.07 -4.89 -10.97
C ILE A 15 11.51 -5.90 -9.97
N MET A 16 10.19 -6.01 -9.93
CA MET A 16 9.43 -6.93 -9.08
C MET A 16 8.92 -8.14 -9.86
N ASN A 17 8.75 -9.28 -9.18
CA ASN A 17 7.93 -10.39 -9.66
C ASN A 17 6.48 -10.24 -9.14
N VAL A 18 5.62 -11.21 -9.46
CA VAL A 18 4.21 -11.18 -9.06
C VAL A 18 4.05 -11.17 -7.52
N GLU A 19 4.88 -11.93 -6.80
CA GLU A 19 4.84 -12.02 -5.35
C GLU A 19 5.28 -10.71 -4.68
N ASP A 20 6.33 -10.08 -5.22
CA ASP A 20 6.85 -8.79 -4.78
C ASP A 20 5.78 -7.70 -4.96
N VAL A 21 5.10 -7.67 -6.12
CA VAL A 21 3.99 -6.74 -6.38
C VAL A 21 2.79 -7.02 -5.49
N ALA A 22 2.42 -8.29 -5.30
CA ALA A 22 1.31 -8.67 -4.43
C ALA A 22 1.55 -8.17 -3.01
N ARG A 23 2.77 -8.36 -2.49
CA ARG A 23 3.20 -7.84 -1.18
C ARG A 23 3.21 -6.32 -1.16
N TYR A 24 3.77 -5.69 -2.20
CA TYR A 24 3.87 -4.24 -2.33
C TYR A 24 2.51 -3.54 -2.31
N LEU A 25 1.52 -4.09 -3.02
CA LEU A 25 0.16 -3.54 -3.13
C LEU A 25 -0.79 -4.05 -2.04
N GLY A 26 -0.37 -5.03 -1.22
CA GLY A 26 -1.24 -5.70 -0.25
C GLY A 26 -2.38 -6.50 -0.90
N PHE A 27 -2.18 -6.98 -2.13
CA PHE A 27 -3.13 -7.81 -2.87
C PHE A 27 -2.72 -9.29 -2.85
N SER A 28 -3.67 -10.18 -3.14
CA SER A 28 -3.32 -11.58 -3.36
C SER A 28 -2.62 -11.75 -4.72
N VAL A 29 -1.71 -12.71 -4.80
CA VAL A 29 -1.04 -13.11 -6.06
C VAL A 29 -2.07 -13.40 -7.16
N LYS A 30 -3.18 -14.08 -6.82
CA LYS A 30 -4.30 -14.34 -7.72
C LYS A 30 -4.93 -13.06 -8.29
N LYS A 31 -5.06 -12.01 -7.47
CA LYS A 31 -5.56 -10.70 -7.92
C LYS A 31 -4.58 -10.05 -8.89
N ILE A 32 -3.27 -10.13 -8.63
CA ILE A 32 -2.26 -9.61 -9.56
C ILE A 32 -2.32 -10.34 -10.90
N TYR A 33 -2.35 -11.68 -10.92
CA TYR A 33 -2.51 -12.44 -12.17
C TYR A 33 -3.76 -12.01 -12.95
N ARG A 34 -4.92 -11.93 -12.28
CA ARG A 34 -6.16 -11.47 -12.92
C ARG A 34 -6.01 -10.07 -13.53
N LEU A 35 -5.37 -9.13 -12.83
CA LEU A 35 -5.18 -7.78 -13.33
C LEU A 35 -4.28 -7.76 -14.58
N VAL A 36 -3.22 -8.57 -14.60
CA VAL A 36 -2.34 -8.69 -15.77
C VAL A 36 -3.05 -9.38 -16.93
N GLU A 37 -3.71 -10.51 -16.69
CA GLU A 37 -4.45 -11.28 -17.72
C GLU A 37 -5.60 -10.49 -18.34
N THR A 38 -6.22 -9.58 -17.58
CA THR A 38 -7.29 -8.69 -18.07
C THR A 38 -6.75 -7.38 -18.64
N ASN A 39 -5.43 -7.24 -18.83
CA ASN A 39 -4.75 -6.03 -19.29
C ASN A 39 -5.07 -4.77 -18.46
N LYS A 40 -5.43 -4.96 -17.18
CA LYS A 40 -5.75 -3.88 -16.24
C LYS A 40 -4.55 -3.41 -15.44
N MET A 41 -3.40 -4.07 -15.55
CA MET A 41 -2.16 -3.71 -14.87
C MET A 41 -0.97 -3.84 -15.83
N PRO A 42 -0.06 -2.85 -15.90
CA PRO A 42 1.12 -2.94 -16.75
C PRO A 42 2.09 -3.99 -16.21
N ALA A 43 2.52 -4.90 -17.10
CA ALA A 43 3.52 -5.91 -16.82
C ALA A 43 4.28 -6.28 -18.10
N SER A 44 5.54 -6.68 -17.96
CA SER A 44 6.33 -7.26 -19.05
C SER A 44 6.38 -8.77 -18.90
N LYS A 45 6.06 -9.50 -19.97
CA LYS A 45 6.21 -10.95 -20.00
C LYS A 45 7.63 -11.31 -20.43
N VAL A 46 8.41 -11.88 -19.51
CA VAL A 46 9.79 -12.32 -19.75
C VAL A 46 9.83 -13.84 -19.58
N GLY A 47 9.87 -14.55 -20.71
CA GLY A 47 9.70 -16.00 -20.75
C GLY A 47 8.33 -16.41 -20.20
N ARG A 48 8.33 -17.19 -19.11
CA ARG A 48 7.11 -17.67 -18.43
C ARG A 48 6.70 -16.80 -17.22
N GLN A 49 7.41 -15.71 -16.96
CA GLN A 49 7.21 -14.89 -15.76
C GLN A 49 6.78 -13.48 -16.12
N TYR A 50 5.95 -12.88 -15.26
CA TYR A 50 5.65 -11.45 -15.32
C TYR A 50 6.64 -10.67 -14.46
N ARG A 51 7.10 -9.55 -15.03
CA ARG A 51 7.99 -8.59 -14.40
C ARG A 51 7.34 -7.23 -14.39
N PHE A 52 7.58 -6.49 -13.30
CA PHE A 52 6.94 -5.20 -13.05
C PHE A 52 8.01 -4.20 -12.67
N ILE A 53 8.02 -3.06 -13.34
CA ILE A 53 8.88 -1.94 -12.96
C ILE A 53 8.13 -1.14 -11.90
N LYS A 54 8.75 -0.92 -10.74
CA LYS A 54 8.10 -0.25 -9.61
C LYS A 54 7.51 1.11 -10.00
N ASP A 55 8.28 1.95 -10.68
CA ASP A 55 7.82 3.28 -11.07
C ASP A 55 6.63 3.27 -12.03
N VAL A 56 6.55 2.23 -12.88
CA VAL A 56 5.42 2.03 -13.79
C VAL A 56 4.17 1.60 -13.03
N VAL A 57 4.32 0.70 -12.05
CA VAL A 57 3.23 0.31 -11.14
C VAL A 57 2.76 1.52 -10.32
N ASP A 58 3.68 2.32 -9.80
CA ASP A 58 3.37 3.51 -9.00
C ASP A 58 2.61 4.56 -9.82
N ARG A 59 3.03 4.79 -11.07
CA ARG A 59 2.32 5.70 -11.99
C ARG A 59 0.94 5.16 -12.33
N TRP A 60 0.85 3.89 -12.69
CA TRP A 60 -0.42 3.24 -12.96
C TRP A 60 -1.39 3.35 -11.78
N LEU A 61 -0.93 3.18 -10.53
CA LEU A 61 -1.80 3.38 -9.36
C LEU A 61 -2.33 4.80 -9.22
N LYS A 62 -1.50 5.81 -9.53
CA LYS A 62 -1.91 7.22 -9.48
C LYS A 62 -2.96 7.55 -10.53
N ASP A 63 -2.79 6.98 -11.72
CA ASP A 63 -3.67 7.23 -12.87
C ASP A 63 -4.92 6.32 -12.87
N SER A 64 -4.91 5.26 -12.07
CA SER A 64 -6.01 4.30 -11.98
C SER A 64 -6.98 4.63 -10.86
N ASP A 65 -8.28 4.60 -11.15
CA ASP A 65 -9.39 4.57 -10.19
C ASP A 65 -9.39 3.31 -9.27
N ILE A 66 -8.32 2.53 -9.23
CA ILE A 66 -8.18 1.33 -8.38
C ILE A 66 -8.17 1.70 -6.90
N LEU A 67 -7.75 2.91 -6.56
CA LEU A 67 -7.91 3.46 -5.20
C LEU A 67 -9.34 3.94 -4.91
N ILE A 68 -10.22 3.98 -5.92
CA ILE A 68 -11.61 4.45 -5.85
C ILE A 68 -12.54 3.29 -6.22
N ARG A 69 -12.57 2.20 -5.40
CA ARG A 69 -13.63 1.17 -5.37
C ARG A 69 -13.43 0.08 -4.29
N PRO A 70 -14.49 -0.61 -3.80
CA PRO A 70 -15.14 -0.41 -2.50
C PRO A 70 -14.68 -1.37 -1.38
N ASP A 71 -13.68 -2.23 -1.62
CA ASP A 71 -13.25 -3.23 -0.61
C ASP A 71 -12.22 -2.65 0.38
N TRP A 72 -11.53 -1.58 -0.01
CA TRP A 72 -10.68 -0.81 0.91
C TRP A 72 -11.49 -0.06 1.95
N ASP A 73 -12.68 0.46 1.59
CA ASP A 73 -13.58 1.12 2.54
C ASP A 73 -14.04 0.16 3.63
N LYS A 74 -14.46 -1.07 3.29
CA LYS A 74 -14.84 -2.07 4.30
C LYS A 74 -13.68 -2.43 5.24
N ARG A 75 -12.47 -2.53 4.70
CA ARG A 75 -11.28 -2.84 5.50
C ARG A 75 -10.89 -1.65 6.38
N LEU A 76 -11.00 -0.43 5.86
CA LEU A 76 -10.81 0.82 6.61
C LEU A 76 -11.88 0.97 7.68
N ASP A 77 -13.15 0.74 7.40
CA ASP A 77 -14.24 0.76 8.39
C ASP A 77 -14.00 -0.24 9.52
N THR A 78 -13.49 -1.43 9.19
CA THR A 78 -13.14 -2.45 10.20
C THR A 78 -11.94 -2.03 11.05
N VAL A 79 -10.94 -1.37 10.46
CA VAL A 79 -9.73 -0.92 11.18
C VAL A 79 -10.04 0.35 11.99
N LEU A 80 -10.63 1.35 11.35
CA LEU A 80 -11.04 2.62 11.95
C LEU A 80 -12.14 2.43 12.98
N GLY A 81 -13.07 1.49 12.80
CA GLY A 81 -14.06 1.11 13.80
C GLY A 81 -13.40 0.58 15.08
N ARG A 82 -12.42 -0.32 14.95
CA ARG A 82 -11.63 -0.82 16.10
C ARG A 82 -10.78 0.27 16.75
N MET A 83 -10.26 1.21 15.95
CA MET A 83 -9.50 2.36 16.46
C MET A 83 -10.39 3.37 17.18
N ARG A 84 -11.56 3.73 16.64
CA ARG A 84 -12.56 4.60 17.28
C ARG A 84 -13.08 4.01 18.58
N ALA A 85 -13.37 2.70 18.62
CA ALA A 85 -13.75 2.00 19.85
C ALA A 85 -12.65 2.05 20.94
N ARG A 86 -11.37 2.08 20.53
CA ARG A 86 -10.23 2.23 21.45
C ARG A 86 -9.97 3.69 21.85
N ALA A 87 -10.18 4.62 20.93
CA ALA A 87 -10.04 6.07 21.14
C ALA A 87 -11.14 6.60 22.07
N SER A 88 -12.37 6.14 21.91
CA SER A 88 -13.50 6.44 22.80
C SER A 88 -13.24 5.99 24.24
N ARG A 89 -12.62 4.80 24.43
CA ARG A 89 -12.14 4.35 25.76
C ARG A 89 -10.96 5.15 26.32
N LYS A 90 -10.24 5.89 25.49
CA LYS A 90 -9.08 6.72 25.89
C LYS A 90 -9.35 8.23 25.78
N ASN A 91 -10.59 8.63 25.53
CA ASN A 91 -11.01 10.03 25.33
C ASN A 91 -10.18 10.79 24.27
N ILE A 92 -9.71 10.10 23.23
CA ILE A 92 -8.90 10.69 22.15
C ILE A 92 -9.84 11.16 21.05
N SER A 93 -9.88 12.47 20.78
CA SER A 93 -10.78 13.05 19.78
C SER A 93 -10.19 13.02 18.37
N THR A 94 -11.04 13.24 17.37
CA THR A 94 -10.64 13.41 15.96
C THR A 94 -9.66 14.55 15.77
N GLU A 95 -9.75 15.60 16.58
CA GLU A 95 -8.89 16.78 16.57
C GLU A 95 -7.48 16.46 17.09
N ASP A 96 -7.35 15.55 18.06
CA ASP A 96 -6.06 15.08 18.56
C ASP A 96 -5.29 14.31 17.47
N ILE A 97 -6.00 13.44 16.74
CA ILE A 97 -5.43 12.66 15.64
C ILE A 97 -5.02 13.57 14.47
N ALA A 98 -5.86 14.55 14.13
CA ALA A 98 -5.57 15.50 13.07
C ALA A 98 -4.33 16.37 13.40
N ARG A 99 -4.20 16.79 14.67
CA ARG A 99 -3.01 17.51 15.14
C ARG A 99 -1.75 16.68 15.00
N GLU A 100 -1.78 15.42 15.43
CA GLU A 100 -0.62 14.53 15.38
C GLU A 100 -0.15 14.24 13.94
N ILE A 101 -1.09 13.99 13.02
CA ILE A 101 -0.76 13.74 11.60
C ILE A 101 -0.07 14.96 10.98
N ASN A 102 -0.55 16.16 11.29
CA ASN A 102 0.04 17.39 10.78
C ASN A 102 1.42 17.65 11.40
N GLN A 103 1.61 17.34 12.68
CA GLN A 103 2.90 17.44 13.37
C GLN A 103 3.95 16.50 12.76
N VAL A 104 3.59 15.24 12.48
CA VAL A 104 4.51 14.29 11.82
C VAL A 104 4.87 14.74 10.40
N ARG A 105 3.93 15.36 9.68
CA ARG A 105 4.16 15.89 8.32
C ARG A 105 5.06 17.13 8.32
N SER A 106 4.95 18.00 9.31
CA SER A 106 5.84 19.16 9.45
C SER A 106 7.24 18.75 9.86
N GLN A 107 7.38 17.77 10.77
CA GLN A 107 8.68 17.25 11.20
C GLN A 107 9.48 16.68 10.01
N ARG A 108 8.82 15.84 9.20
CA ARG A 108 9.44 15.24 7.99
C ARG A 108 9.80 16.25 6.89
N ARG A 109 9.20 17.44 6.90
CA ARG A 109 9.55 18.55 5.98
C ARG A 109 10.67 19.43 6.52
N ALA A 110 10.90 19.42 7.82
CA ALA A 110 12.01 20.15 8.46
C ALA A 110 13.30 19.30 8.52
N ASP A 111 13.16 17.98 8.55
CA ASP A 111 14.27 17.02 8.59
C ASP A 111 14.76 16.60 7.17
N ALA A 112 14.23 17.21 6.11
CA ALA A 112 14.55 16.94 4.69
C ALA A 112 15.14 18.19 4.01
#